data_AF-A0A2R7L2S1-F1
#
_entry.id   AF-A0A2R7L2S1-F1
#
_cell.length_a   1.000
_cell.length_b   1.000
_cell.length_c   1.000
_cell.angle_alpha   90.00
_cell.angle_beta   90.00
_cell.angle_gamma   90.00
#
_symmetry.space_group_name_H-M   'P 1'
#
loop_
_entity.id
_entity.type
_entity.pdbx_description
1 polymer ?
#
loop_
_entity_poly.entity_id
_entity_poly.type
_entity_poly.pdbx_seq_one_letter_code
_entity_poly.pdbx_strand_id
1 'polypeptide(L)' 'NVGETPLILTDVQTTCGCTVPEYTKTPVQSGKTGVIKVTYNPAGAALPFSKSITITSNAKTTTKVLYIKGETVAGSTK' A
#
# COMPACT_ATOMS: atom_id res chain seq x y z
N ASN A 1 -5.25 -0.52 14.22
CA ASN A 1 -4.24 -0.14 15.22
C ASN A 1 -4.46 -1.01 16.44
N VAL A 2 -3.51 -1.91 16.72
CA VAL A 2 -3.58 -2.82 17.87
C VAL A 2 -2.77 -2.32 19.08
N GLY A 3 -2.15 -1.14 18.99
CA GLY A 3 -1.43 -0.51 20.10
C GLY A 3 -2.33 0.41 20.93
N GLU A 4 -1.76 0.97 21.99
CA GLU A 4 -2.48 1.80 22.98
C GLU A 4 -2.51 3.29 22.60
N THR A 5 -1.58 3.75 21.76
CA THR A 5 -1.49 5.15 21.31
C THR A 5 -1.98 5.32 19.87
N PRO A 6 -2.36 6.54 19.45
CA PRO A 6 -2.72 6.82 18.06
C PRO A 6 -1.57 6.48 17.10
N LEU A 7 -1.89 5.67 16.08
CA LEU A 7 -0.95 5.30 15.02
C LEU A 7 -0.96 6.37 13.94
N ILE A 8 0.21 6.91 13.62
CA ILE A 8 0.41 7.93 12.60
C ILE A 8 1.25 7.32 11.48
N LEU A 9 0.73 7.33 10.26
CA LEU A 9 1.47 6.97 9.06
C LEU A 9 2.20 8.21 8.55
N THR A 10 3.52 8.24 8.72
CA THR A 10 4.35 9.36 8.27
C THR A 10 4.51 9.34 6.76
N ASP A 11 4.72 8.15 6.19
CA ASP A 11 4.95 7.99 4.76
C ASP A 11 4.48 6.63 4.24
N VAL A 12 4.05 6.59 2.99
CA VAL A 12 3.71 5.36 2.26
C VAL A 12 4.29 5.47 0.85
N GLN A 13 5.38 4.77 0.61
CA GLN A 13 6.16 4.83 -0.62
C GLN A 13 5.95 3.59 -1.49
N THR A 14 5.92 3.81 -2.81
CA THR A 14 5.86 2.75 -3.83
C THR A 14 7.06 2.88 -4.77
N THR A 15 7.41 1.79 -5.46
CA THR A 15 8.66 1.71 -6.24
C THR A 15 8.55 2.24 -7.68
N CYS A 16 7.35 2.41 -8.23
CA CYS A 16 7.13 2.87 -9.60
C CYS A 16 5.92 3.82 -9.66
N GLY A 17 5.92 4.76 -10.61
CA GLY A 17 4.74 5.58 -10.92
C GLY A 17 3.51 4.76 -11.38
N CYS A 18 3.70 3.47 -11.66
CA CYS A 18 2.64 2.51 -11.95
C CYS A 18 1.84 2.06 -10.72
N THR A 19 2.25 2.46 -9.52
CA THR A 19 1.56 2.15 -8.26
C THR A 19 1.40 3.43 -7.44
N VAL A 20 0.16 3.88 -7.26
CA VAL A 20 -0.16 5.12 -6.54
C VAL A 20 -0.82 4.77 -5.20
N PRO A 21 -0.23 5.17 -4.06
CA PRO A 21 -0.83 4.97 -2.75
C PRO A 21 -1.69 6.17 -2.32
N GLU A 22 -2.88 5.89 -1.81
CA GLU A 22 -3.72 6.81 -1.03
C GLU A 22 -3.86 6.22 0.36
N TYR A 23 -3.68 7.00 1.42
CA TYR A 23 -3.71 6.48 2.78
C TYR A 23 -4.29 7.45 3.79
N THR A 24 -4.79 6.92 4.90
CA THR A 24 -5.27 7.71 6.03
C THR A 24 -4.17 8.61 6.57
N LYS A 25 -4.35 9.93 6.42
CA LYS A 25 -3.42 10.97 6.92
C LYS A 25 -3.72 11.40 8.35
N THR A 26 -4.89 11.07 8.87
CA THR A 26 -5.27 11.34 10.26
C THR A 26 -4.75 10.24 11.19
N PRO A 27 -4.45 10.55 12.46
CA PRO A 27 -4.06 9.53 13.43
C PRO A 27 -5.15 8.45 13.60
N VAL A 28 -4.76 7.18 13.48
CA VAL A 28 -5.64 6.02 13.68
C VAL A 28 -5.65 5.66 15.16
N GLN A 29 -6.77 5.97 15.83
CA GLN A 29 -6.95 5.70 17.26
C GLN A 29 -6.77 4.22 17.63
N SER A 30 -6.46 3.95 18.90
CA SER A 30 -6.35 2.58 19.42
C SER A 30 -7.64 1.79 19.13
N GLY A 31 -7.48 0.54 18.69
CA GLY A 31 -8.58 -0.34 18.31
C GLY A 31 -9.31 0.04 17.01
N LYS A 32 -8.97 1.15 16.36
CA LYS A 32 -9.57 1.58 15.09
C LYS A 32 -8.72 1.16 13.89
N THR A 33 -9.34 1.21 12.71
CA THR A 33 -8.72 0.82 11.43
C THR A 33 -8.55 2.05 10.54
N GLY A 34 -7.38 2.14 9.90
CA GLY A 34 -7.12 3.06 8.80
C GLY A 34 -7.07 2.31 7.47
N VAL A 35 -7.07 3.04 6.36
CA VAL A 35 -7.08 2.47 5.02
C VAL A 35 -5.84 2.93 4.25
N ILE A 36 -5.19 1.98 3.58
CA ILE A 36 -4.20 2.24 2.53
C ILE A 36 -4.79 1.65 1.25
N LYS A 37 -5.21 2.52 0.34
CA LYS A 37 -5.70 2.17 -0.99
C LYS A 37 -4.54 2.26 -1.97
N VAL A 38 -4.36 1.24 -2.78
CA VAL A 38 -3.27 1.18 -3.74
C VAL A 38 -3.86 0.96 -5.12
N THR A 39 -3.59 1.89 -6.02
CA THR A 39 -3.98 1.78 -7.42
C THR A 39 -2.78 1.29 -8.22
N TYR A 40 -2.92 0.15 -8.88
CA TYR A 40 -1.92 -0.40 -9.79
C TYR A 40 -2.40 -0.20 -11.24
N ASN A 41 -1.61 0.51 -12.04
CA ASN A 41 -1.85 0.71 -13.46
C ASN A 41 -0.68 0.11 -14.26
N PRO A 42 -0.78 -1.16 -14.70
CA PRO A 42 0.24 -1.78 -15.52
C PRO A 42 0.32 -1.12 -16.90
N ALA A 43 1.53 -0.79 -17.34
CA ALA A 43 1.79 -0.46 -18.74
C ALA A 43 2.34 -1.71 -19.45
N GLY A 44 1.71 -2.10 -20.56
CA GLY A 44 2.22 -3.17 -21.43
C GLY A 44 1.55 -4.54 -21.22
N ALA A 45 2.29 -5.59 -21.58
CA ALA A 45 1.77 -6.94 -21.75
C ALA A 45 1.33 -7.62 -20.44
N ALA A 46 0.53 -8.67 -20.62
CA ALA A 46 0.16 -9.63 -19.60
C ALA A 46 1.41 -10.27 -18.97
N LEU A 47 1.77 -9.85 -17.74
CA LEU A 47 2.96 -10.29 -17.02
C LEU A 47 2.68 -10.39 -15.52
N PRO A 48 3.33 -11.35 -14.82
CA PRO A 48 3.38 -11.35 -13.37
C PRO A 48 4.01 -10.07 -12.83
N PHE A 49 3.47 -9.56 -11.73
CA PHE A 49 4.02 -8.43 -11.01
C PHE A 49 4.14 -8.71 -9.52
N SER A 50 5.15 -8.10 -8.91
CA SER A 50 5.35 -8.03 -7.47
C SER A 50 5.80 -6.62 -7.13
N LYS A 51 4.96 -5.85 -6.44
CA LYS A 51 5.22 -4.46 -6.06
C LYS A 51 5.29 -4.35 -4.55
N SER A 52 6.31 -3.66 -4.04
CA SER A 52 6.44 -3.38 -2.62
C SER A 52 5.85 -2.01 -2.28
N ILE A 53 5.24 -1.92 -1.11
CA ILE A 53 4.73 -0.71 -0.49
C ILE A 53 5.42 -0.58 0.87
N THR A 54 6.22 0.46 1.04
CA THR A 54 6.94 0.74 2.27
C THR A 54 6.16 1.75 3.09
N ILE A 55 5.77 1.36 4.31
CA ILE A 55 4.98 2.17 5.23
C ILE A 55 5.89 2.57 6.39
N THR A 56 5.98 3.87 6.65
CA THR A 56 6.71 4.45 7.78
C THR A 56 5.72 5.02 8.78
N SER A 57 5.87 4.72 10.07
CA SER A 57 4.95 5.12 11.12
C SER A 57 5.62 5.29 12.48
N ASN A 58 4.88 5.81 13.47
CA ASN A 58 5.30 5.88 14.87
C ASN A 58 5.13 4.56 15.66
N ALA A 59 4.83 3.44 15.00
CA ALA A 59 4.73 2.14 15.65
C ALA A 59 6.10 1.65 16.15
N LYS A 60 6.11 0.68 17.09
CA LYS A 60 7.34 0.01 17.55
C LYS A 60 8.18 -0.55 16.39
N THR A 61 7.51 -1.07 15.36
CA THR A 61 8.16 -1.33 14.08
C THR A 61 7.93 -0.12 13.18
N THR A 62 8.93 0.77 13.13
CA THR A 62 8.85 2.03 12.40
C THR A 62 8.52 1.82 10.92
N THR A 63 9.14 0.81 10.29
CA THR A 63 8.99 0.52 8.86
C THR A 63 8.37 -0.86 8.64
N LYS A 64 7.28 -0.92 7.88
CA LYS A 64 6.65 -2.16 7.41
C LYS A 64 6.61 -2.17 5.89
N VAL A 65 6.95 -3.31 5.30
CA VAL A 65 6.88 -3.51 3.84
C VAL A 65 5.76 -4.50 3.56
N LEU A 66 4.84 -4.11 2.68
CA LEU A 66 3.80 -4.97 2.12
C LEU A 66 4.13 -5.27 0.66
N TYR A 67 3.70 -6.44 0.18
CA TYR A 67 3.87 -6.83 -1.22
C TYR A 67 2.49 -7.09 -1.85
N ILE A 68 2.24 -6.45 -2.99
CA ILE A 68 1.13 -6.81 -3.87
C ILE A 68 1.69 -7.66 -5.00
N LYS A 69 1.15 -8.85 -5.16
CA LYS A 69 1.52 -9.78 -6.23
C LYS A 69 0.30 -10.14 -7.05
N GLY A 70 0.49 -10.35 -8.34
CA GLY A 70 -0.57 -10.78 -9.25
C GLY A 70 -0.02 -11.01 -10.64
N GLU A 71 -0.92 -11.27 -11.58
CA GLU A 71 -0.62 -11.44 -13.00
C GLU A 71 -1.65 -10.62 -13.78
N THR A 72 -1.18 -9.81 -14.72
CA THR A 72 -2.09 -9.15 -15.65
C THR A 72 -2.45 -10.14 -16.75
N VAL A 73 -3.74 -10.27 -17.04
CA VAL A 73 -4.23 -11.08 -18.18
C VAL A 73 -4.52 -10.15 -19.36
N ALA A 74 -4.22 -10.58 -20.57
CA ALA A 74 -4.55 -9.82 -21.77
C ALA A 74 -6.07 -9.62 -21.80
N GLY A 75 -6.51 -8.36 -21.90
CA GLY A 75 -7.94 -8.05 -21.99
C GLY A 75 -8.53 -8.77 -23.20
N SER A 76 -9.53 -9.61 -22.96
CA SER A 76 -10.30 -10.23 -24.05
C SER A 76 -11.03 -9.09 -24.77
N THR A 77 -10.50 -8.62 -25.89
CA THR A 77 -11.26 -7.80 -26.84
C THR A 77 -12.43 -8.65 -27.30
N LYS A 78 -13.64 -8.27 -26.86
CA LYS A 78 -14.88 -8.82 -27.38
C LYS A 78 -15.21 -8.15 -28.71
#